data_AF-A0A455T0P3-F1
#
_entry.id   AF-A0A455T0P3-F1
#
_cell.length_a   1.000
_cell.length_b   1.000
_cell.length_c   1.000
_cell.angle_alpha   90.00
_cell.angle_beta   90.00
_cell.angle_gamma   90.00
#
_symmetry.space_group_name_H-M   'P 1'
#
loop_
_entity.id
_entity.type
_entity.pdbx_description
1 polymer ?
#
loop_
_entity_poly.entity_id
_entity_poly.type
_entity_poly.pdbx_seq_one_letter_code
_entity_poly.pdbx_strand_id
1 'polypeptide(L)'
;MGFTKPASLTDTSSDLVVYSPEHMRQTAARILAEVSIATQQHDTTWRQIHDWLTDKKQVDPAWANVILTCLVPYAQRLRASYDWLSDLASALFAAADFLEGTDQQMANSFQPGPAHGGFVP
;
A
#
# COMPACT_ATOMS: atom_id res chain seq x y z
N MET A 1 36.97 -14.04 34.99
CA MET A 1 36.37 -12.69 34.99
C MET A 1 34.86 -12.85 34.86
N GLY A 2 34.20 -13.02 36.00
CA GLY A 2 32.75 -12.88 36.08
C GLY A 2 32.41 -11.43 36.42
N PHE A 3 31.38 -10.89 35.79
CA PHE A 3 30.41 -9.99 36.41
C PHE A 3 29.10 -10.16 35.63
N THR A 4 28.21 -10.94 36.22
CA THR A 4 26.79 -11.00 35.89
C THR A 4 26.14 -9.67 36.29
N LYS A 5 25.42 -9.02 35.37
CA LYS A 5 24.40 -8.04 35.74
C LYS A 5 23.06 -8.81 35.88
N PRO A 6 22.33 -8.65 36.99
CA PRO A 6 21.19 -9.50 37.33
C PRO A 6 19.99 -9.19 36.45
N ALA A 7 19.09 -10.17 36.35
CA ALA A 7 17.76 -10.00 35.80
C ALA A 7 17.02 -8.87 36.52
N SER A 8 16.83 -7.73 35.83
CA SER A 8 15.66 -6.90 36.06
C SER A 8 14.54 -7.46 35.18
N LEU A 9 13.68 -8.25 35.81
CA LEU A 9 12.28 -8.34 35.42
C LEU A 9 11.74 -6.91 35.29
N THR A 10 10.88 -6.66 34.30
CA THR A 10 10.27 -5.37 33.90
C THR A 10 11.12 -4.48 32.99
N ASP A 11 11.19 -4.83 31.70
CA ASP A 11 11.04 -3.86 30.61
C ASP A 11 10.85 -4.58 29.27
N THR A 12 9.88 -5.49 29.19
CA THR A 12 9.06 -5.55 27.97
C THR A 12 8.17 -4.32 27.99
N SER A 13 8.75 -3.12 27.87
CA SER A 13 8.07 -2.05 27.19
C SER A 13 7.93 -2.57 25.77
N SER A 14 6.85 -3.30 25.54
CA SER A 14 6.30 -3.55 24.22
C SER A 14 6.26 -2.19 23.57
N ASP A 15 7.27 -1.90 22.75
CA ASP A 15 7.36 -0.70 21.94
C ASP A 15 6.16 -0.80 21.02
N LEU A 16 5.03 -0.27 21.50
CA LEU A 16 3.73 -0.44 20.90
C LEU A 16 3.85 0.35 19.62
N VAL A 17 4.11 -0.33 18.51
CA VAL A 17 4.14 0.31 17.21
C VAL A 17 2.70 0.70 16.90
N VAL A 18 2.33 1.90 17.33
CA VAL A 18 1.03 2.50 17.05
C VAL A 18 1.07 2.92 15.59
N TYR A 19 0.67 2.00 14.72
CA TYR A 19 0.38 2.36 13.34
C TYR A 19 -0.93 3.14 13.32
N SER A 20 -0.83 4.46 13.22
CA SER A 20 -1.99 5.33 13.07
C SER A 20 -2.76 4.96 11.80
N PRO A 21 -4.06 4.59 11.90
CA PRO A 21 -4.91 4.32 10.74
C PRO A 21 -4.92 5.49 9.75
N GLU A 22 -4.84 6.72 10.26
CA GLU A 22 -4.75 7.93 9.45
C GLU A 22 -3.46 7.96 8.61
N HIS A 23 -2.33 7.57 9.19
CA HIS A 23 -1.07 7.53 8.44
C HIS A 23 -1.09 6.42 7.35
N MET A 24 -1.77 5.30 7.60
CA MET A 24 -1.99 4.27 6.59
C MET A 24 -2.83 4.80 5.43
N ARG A 25 -3.94 5.50 5.72
CA ARG A 25 -4.81 6.14 4.72
C ARG A 25 -4.06 7.18 3.88
N GLN A 26 -3.29 8.05 4.53
CA GLN A 26 -2.47 9.06 3.85
C GLN A 26 -1.42 8.42 2.93
N THR A 27 -0.73 7.38 3.42
CA THR A 27 0.25 6.63 2.62
C THR A 27 -0.43 5.95 1.43
N ALA A 28 -1.57 5.29 1.64
CA ALA A 28 -2.34 4.66 0.58
C ALA A 28 -2.78 5.66 -0.49
N ALA A 29 -3.34 6.81 -0.08
CA ALA A 29 -3.75 7.88 -0.99
C ALA A 29 -2.58 8.41 -1.80
N ARG A 30 -1.41 8.58 -1.17
CA ARG A 30 -0.18 8.99 -1.86
C ARG A 30 0.27 7.96 -2.88
N ILE A 31 0.29 6.67 -2.53
CA ILE A 31 0.65 5.60 -3.46
C ILE A 31 -0.28 5.63 -4.67
N LEU A 32 -1.60 5.74 -4.47
CA LEU A 32 -2.56 5.79 -5.59
C LEU A 32 -2.34 7.01 -6.49
N ALA A 33 -2.03 8.17 -5.92
CA ALA A 33 -1.73 9.38 -6.70
C ALA A 33 -0.45 9.20 -7.54
N GLU A 34 0.62 8.70 -6.94
CA GLU A 34 1.89 8.45 -7.63
C GLU A 34 1.74 7.37 -8.71
N VAL A 35 1.02 6.28 -8.43
CA VAL A 35 0.72 5.21 -9.40
C VAL A 35 -0.10 5.75 -10.58
N SER A 36 -1.10 6.58 -10.32
CA SER A 36 -1.92 7.18 -11.39
C SER A 36 -1.07 8.02 -12.34
N ILE A 37 -0.20 8.88 -11.80
CA ILE A 37 0.73 9.69 -12.60
C ILE A 37 1.71 8.81 -13.37
N ALA A 38 2.35 7.84 -12.69
CA ALA A 38 3.33 6.95 -13.30
C ALA A 38 2.71 6.12 -14.42
N THR A 39 1.48 5.63 -14.23
CA THR A 39 0.73 4.87 -15.24
C THR A 39 0.43 5.72 -16.47
N GLN A 40 -0.03 6.96 -16.29
CA GLN A 40 -0.30 7.87 -17.40
C GLN A 40 0.95 8.22 -18.20
N GLN A 41 2.06 8.50 -17.50
CA GLN A 41 3.36 8.77 -18.13
C GLN A 41 3.84 7.54 -18.91
N HIS A 42 3.81 6.36 -18.28
CA HIS A 42 4.17 5.10 -18.91
C HIS A 42 3.36 4.85 -20.18
N ASP A 43 2.02 4.95 -20.12
CA ASP A 43 1.15 4.68 -21.27
C ASP A 43 1.39 5.68 -22.41
N THR A 44 1.66 6.94 -22.07
CA THR A 44 1.97 7.98 -23.05
C THR A 44 3.31 7.71 -23.74
N THR A 45 4.37 7.46 -22.96
CA THR A 45 5.70 7.19 -23.49
C THR A 45 5.74 5.87 -24.27
N TRP A 46 5.07 4.83 -23.76
CA TRP A 46 4.99 3.54 -24.45
C TRP A 46 4.31 3.66 -25.81
N ARG A 47 3.20 4.42 -25.88
CA ARG A 47 2.53 4.71 -27.16
C ARG A 47 3.45 5.44 -28.13
N GLN A 48 4.17 6.47 -27.68
CA GLN A 48 5.12 7.20 -28.53
C GLN A 48 6.23 6.30 -29.09
N ILE A 49 6.79 5.42 -28.26
CA ILE A 49 7.81 4.44 -28.68
C ILE A 49 7.22 3.47 -29.70
N HIS A 50 6.02 2.95 -29.41
CA HIS A 50 5.35 2.01 -30.29
C HIS A 50 5.02 2.64 -31.66
N ASP A 51 4.50 3.87 -31.67
CA ASP A 51 4.18 4.61 -32.88
C ASP A 51 5.45 4.90 -33.70
N TRP A 52 6.54 5.29 -33.03
CA TRP A 52 7.84 5.49 -33.69
C TRP A 52 8.40 4.19 -34.31
N LEU A 53 8.31 3.07 -33.58
CA LEU A 53 8.79 1.76 -34.07
C LEU A 53 7.93 1.22 -35.22
N THR A 54 6.64 1.53 -35.24
CA THR A 54 5.72 1.05 -36.27
C THR A 54 5.65 1.96 -37.49
N ASP A 55 6.19 3.18 -37.42
CA ASP A 55 6.38 4.05 -38.57
C ASP A 55 7.47 3.50 -39.49
N LYS A 56 7.02 2.88 -40.60
CA LYS A 56 7.88 2.30 -41.64
C LYS A 56 8.81 3.30 -42.32
N LYS A 57 8.59 4.61 -42.15
CA LYS A 57 9.49 5.65 -42.65
C LYS A 57 10.68 5.90 -41.74
N GLN A 58 10.54 5.57 -40.46
CA GLN A 58 11.54 5.84 -39.41
C GLN A 58 12.38 4.59 -39.14
N VAL A 59 11.75 3.42 -39.09
CA VAL A 59 12.37 2.17 -38.67
C VAL A 59 12.03 1.05 -39.65
N ASP A 60 13.05 0.26 -40.01
CA ASP A 60 12.85 -0.95 -40.78
C ASP A 60 11.96 -1.95 -39.99
N PRO A 61 10.92 -2.54 -40.61
CA PRO A 61 9.97 -3.41 -39.90
C PRO A 61 10.60 -4.62 -39.21
N ALA A 62 11.68 -5.20 -39.77
CA ALA A 62 12.35 -6.34 -39.14
C ALA A 62 13.05 -5.92 -37.85
N TRP A 63 13.70 -4.76 -37.87
CA TRP A 63 14.33 -4.18 -36.68
C TRP A 63 13.30 -3.71 -35.64
N ALA A 64 12.20 -3.10 -36.08
CA ALA A 64 11.10 -2.72 -35.19
C ALA A 64 10.57 -3.93 -34.42
N ASN A 65 10.40 -5.08 -35.08
CA ASN A 65 9.92 -6.29 -34.45
C ASN A 65 10.91 -6.84 -33.41
N VAL A 66 12.22 -6.82 -33.69
CA VAL A 66 13.25 -7.24 -32.72
C VAL A 66 13.23 -6.34 -31.48
N ILE A 67 13.14 -5.02 -31.67
CA ILE A 67 13.09 -4.06 -30.57
C ILE A 67 11.82 -4.25 -29.74
N LEU A 68 10.65 -4.38 -30.37
CA LEU A 68 9.39 -4.63 -29.68
C LEU A 68 9.41 -5.95 -28.90
N THR A 69 9.98 -7.02 -29.47
CA THR A 69 10.13 -8.31 -28.80
C THR A 69 10.93 -8.18 -27.50
N CYS A 70 11.95 -7.30 -27.50
CA CYS A 70 12.73 -7.01 -26.30
C CYS A 70 11.96 -6.15 -25.30
N LEU A 71 11.29 -5.07 -25.75
CA LEU A 71 10.71 -4.05 -24.87
C LEU A 71 9.35 -4.43 -24.28
N VAL A 72 8.50 -5.14 -25.03
CA VAL A 72 7.12 -5.48 -24.62
C VAL A 72 7.06 -6.17 -23.25
N PRO A 73 7.91 -7.19 -22.95
CA PRO A 73 7.90 -7.83 -21.63
C PRO A 73 8.22 -6.87 -20.48
N TYR A 74 9.09 -5.88 -20.69
CA TYR A 74 9.43 -4.90 -19.65
C TYR A 74 8.30 -3.90 -19.42
N ALA A 75 7.64 -3.43 -20.50
CA ALA A 75 6.46 -2.57 -20.39
C ALA A 75 5.33 -3.27 -19.63
N GLN A 76 5.09 -4.56 -19.92
CA GLN A 76 4.12 -5.37 -19.20
C GLN A 76 4.49 -5.54 -17.71
N ARG A 77 5.76 -5.76 -17.41
CA ARG A 77 6.25 -5.89 -16.03
C ARG A 77 6.11 -4.58 -15.23
N LEU A 78 6.37 -3.44 -15.86
CA LEU A 78 6.12 -2.14 -15.24
C LEU A 78 4.64 -1.99 -14.90
N ARG A 79 3.74 -2.33 -15.84
CA ARG A 79 2.30 -2.26 -15.61
C ARG A 79 1.86 -3.12 -14.44
N ALA A 80 2.32 -4.37 -14.38
CA ALA A 80 2.03 -5.26 -13.26
C ALA A 80 2.52 -4.72 -11.91
N SER A 81 3.59 -3.92 -11.90
CA SER A 81 4.11 -3.29 -10.69
C SER A 81 3.21 -2.13 -10.23
N TYR A 82 2.62 -1.38 -11.15
CA TYR A 82 1.61 -0.36 -10.83
C TYR A 82 0.32 -0.97 -10.28
N ASP A 83 -0.12 -2.10 -10.85
CA ASP A 83 -1.27 -2.85 -10.35
C ASP A 83 -1.02 -3.36 -8.92
N TRP A 84 0.17 -3.95 -8.68
CA TRP A 84 0.58 -4.38 -7.34
C TRP A 84 0.62 -3.24 -6.32
N LEU A 85 1.11 -2.06 -6.71
CA LEU A 85 1.10 -0.88 -5.83
C LEU A 85 -0.32 -0.39 -5.53
N SER A 86 -1.23 -0.51 -6.50
CA SER A 86 -2.65 -0.18 -6.30
C SER A 86 -3.29 -1.15 -5.30
N ASP A 87 -3.04 -2.45 -5.44
CA ASP A 87 -3.51 -3.48 -4.51
C ASP A 87 -2.96 -3.27 -3.09
N LEU A 88 -1.67 -2.90 -2.98
CA LEU A 88 -1.05 -2.54 -1.70
C LEU A 88 -1.76 -1.35 -1.06
N ALA A 89 -2.06 -0.29 -1.81
CA ALA A 89 -2.77 0.86 -1.29
C ALA A 89 -4.19 0.49 -0.83
N SER A 90 -4.91 -0.34 -1.59
CA SER A 90 -6.21 -0.87 -1.16
C SER A 90 -6.11 -1.70 0.12
N ALA A 91 -5.08 -2.52 0.27
CA ALA A 91 -4.84 -3.29 1.49
C ALA A 91 -4.55 -2.38 2.69
N LEU A 92 -3.84 -1.27 2.49
CA LEU A 92 -3.59 -0.27 3.55
C LEU A 92 -4.89 0.43 4.00
N PHE A 93 -5.79 0.78 3.07
CA PHE A 93 -7.12 1.29 3.44
C PHE A 93 -7.91 0.28 4.25
N ALA A 94 -7.97 -0.97 3.80
CA ALA A 94 -8.68 -2.04 4.49
C ALA A 94 -8.10 -2.29 5.90
N ALA A 95 -6.78 -2.24 6.06
CA ALA A 95 -6.12 -2.36 7.36
C ALA A 95 -6.48 -1.19 8.30
N ALA A 96 -6.50 0.04 7.78
CA ALA A 96 -6.90 1.22 8.55
C ALA A 96 -8.35 1.12 9.05
N ASP A 97 -9.27 0.72 8.16
CA ASP A 97 -10.69 0.56 8.48
C ASP A 97 -10.92 -0.57 9.48
N PHE A 98 -10.19 -1.67 9.36
CA PHE A 98 -10.24 -2.78 10.30
C PHE A 98 -9.77 -2.36 11.71
N LEU A 99 -8.67 -1.60 11.80
CA LEU A 99 -8.16 -1.11 13.08
C LEU A 99 -9.15 -0.16 13.75
N GLU A 100 -9.72 0.78 13.00
CA GLU A 100 -10.72 1.72 13.53
C GLU A 100 -12.00 0.99 13.98
N GLY A 101 -12.48 0.03 13.19
CA GLY A 101 -13.64 -0.78 13.56
C GLY A 101 -13.40 -1.64 14.81
N THR A 102 -12.19 -2.20 14.94
CA THR A 102 -11.81 -2.98 16.14
C THR A 102 -11.73 -2.09 17.38
N ASP A 103 -11.15 -0.90 17.26
CA ASP A 103 -11.06 0.07 18.36
C ASP A 103 -12.45 0.53 18.82
N GLN A 104 -13.35 0.84 17.88
CA GLN A 104 -14.74 1.18 18.19
C GLN A 104 -15.49 0.03 18.88
N GLN A 105 -15.30 -1.23 18.44
CA GLN A 105 -15.91 -2.39 19.08
C GLN A 105 -15.40 -2.58 20.51
N MET A 106 -14.09 -2.43 20.73
CA MET A 106 -13.51 -2.48 22.07
C MET A 106 -14.04 -1.34 22.94
N ALA A 107 -14.07 -0.10 22.44
CA ALA A 107 -14.61 1.04 23.17
C ALA A 107 -16.07 0.83 23.60
N ASN A 108 -16.92 0.28 22.72
CA ASN A 108 -18.31 -0.05 23.02
C ASN A 108 -18.44 -1.16 24.08
N SER A 109 -17.51 -2.11 24.13
CA SER A 109 -17.52 -3.17 25.15
C SER A 109 -17.22 -2.67 26.58
N PHE A 110 -16.60 -1.50 26.70
CA PHE A 110 -16.31 -0.84 27.98
C PHE A 110 -17.35 0.20 28.39
N GLN A 111 -18.41 0.44 27.58
CA GLN A 111 -19.51 1.30 28.01
C GLN A 111 -20.30 0.60 29.12
N PRO A 112 -20.42 1.20 30.33
CA PRO A 112 -21.21 0.61 31.40
C PRO A 112 -22.67 0.52 30.95
N GLY A 113 -23.26 -0.67 31.07
CA GLY A 113 -24.67 -0.91 30.74
C GLY A 113 -25.61 0.06 31.46
N PRO A 114 -26.83 0.30 30.93
CA PRO A 114 -27.77 1.26 31.51
C PRO A 114 -27.98 0.90 32.97
N ALA A 115 -27.67 1.86 33.86
CA ALA A 115 -27.80 1.69 35.30
C ALA A 115 -29.19 1.14 35.64
N HIS A 116 -29.30 -0.18 35.83
CA HIS A 116 -30.45 -0.82 36.46
C HIS A 116 -30.30 -0.62 37.97
N GLY A 117 -30.24 0.65 38.38
CA GLY A 117 -30.37 1.09 39.76
C GLY A 117 -31.84 1.17 40.11
N GLY A 118 -32.50 0.02 40.16
CA GLY A 118 -33.73 -0.11 40.91
C GLY A 118 -33.41 0.10 42.39
N PHE A 119 -33.88 1.20 42.95
CA PHE A 119 -34.08 1.29 44.39
C PHE A 119 -35.38 2.06 44.64
N VAL A 120 -36.43 1.28 44.93
CA VAL A 120 -37.67 1.74 45.58
C VAL A 120 -37.47 1.41 47.06
N PRO A 121 -37.46 2.42 47.94
CA PRO A 121 -38.58 2.61 48.87
C PRO A 121 -39.09 4.06 48.94
#